data_AF-A0A351MP19-F1
#
_entry.id   AF-A0A351MP19-F1
#
_cell.length_a   1.000
_cell.length_b   1.000
_cell.length_c   1.000
_cell.angle_alpha   90.00
_cell.angle_beta   90.00
_cell.angle_gamma   90.00
#
_symmetry.space_group_name_H-M   'P 1'
#
loop_
_entity.id
_entity.type
_entity.pdbx_description
1 polymer ?
#
loop_
_entity_poly.entity_id
_entity_poly.type
_entity_poly.pdbx_seq_one_letter_code
_entity_poly.pdbx_strand_id
1 'polypeptide(L)'
;MGMMRLVVVTLAAAVAGGAGAQHQAMSVAEALTPYDGPVVTDVDTSRVDGKVMTGYQGWFMAPGDGYEPGWVHWGGVGGDPPRATVDMWPDMTEYGPDERFPANFRYADGRPGELFSSTVRATVLRHFEWMRDYGIDGAWIQRFTSCISNQADWNYQRTTAVLNLCREGANRTGRAFGVMYDTDFNQRAI
;
A
#
# COMPACT_ATOMS: atom_id res chain seq x y z
N MET A 1 55.49 39.59 -2.92
CA MET A 1 54.18 39.67 -3.60
C MET A 1 54.10 38.53 -4.61
N GLY A 2 53.20 37.56 -4.40
CA GLY A 2 53.08 36.36 -5.21
C GLY A 2 51.99 35.42 -4.66
N MET A 3 50.75 35.87 -4.84
CA MET A 3 49.43 35.32 -4.50
C MET A 3 49.33 33.80 -4.22
N MET A 4 48.97 33.43 -2.99
CA MET A 4 48.58 32.08 -2.58
C MET A 4 47.14 31.81 -3.05
N ARG A 5 46.97 30.87 -3.99
CA ARG A 5 45.64 30.44 -4.46
C ARG A 5 45.03 29.47 -3.45
N LEU A 6 44.00 29.93 -2.75
CA LEU A 6 43.15 29.09 -1.91
C LEU A 6 42.16 28.33 -2.81
N VAL A 7 42.32 27.02 -2.89
CA VAL A 7 41.35 26.14 -3.56
C VAL A 7 40.33 25.71 -2.51
N VAL A 8 39.13 26.27 -2.56
CA VAL A 8 37.99 25.82 -1.74
C VAL A 8 37.38 24.61 -2.44
N VAL A 9 37.61 23.42 -1.90
CA VAL A 9 36.93 22.20 -2.35
C VAL A 9 35.61 22.13 -1.60
N THR A 10 34.53 22.54 -2.24
CA THR A 10 33.18 22.36 -1.70
C THR A 10 32.81 20.88 -1.82
N LEU A 11 32.88 20.13 -0.71
CA LEU A 11 32.25 18.81 -0.64
C LEU A 11 30.74 19.04 -0.59
N ALA A 12 30.08 19.00 -1.75
CA ALA A 12 28.65 18.78 -1.79
C ALA A 12 28.42 17.33 -1.37
N ALA A 13 28.06 17.11 -0.11
CA ALA A 13 27.48 15.85 0.32
C ALA A 13 26.14 15.72 -0.41
N ALA A 14 26.13 15.01 -1.53
CA ALA A 14 24.90 14.49 -2.09
C ALA A 14 24.32 13.56 -1.02
N VAL A 15 23.26 14.01 -0.35
CA VAL A 15 22.35 13.09 0.32
C VAL A 15 21.75 12.27 -0.80
N ALA A 16 22.38 11.12 -1.08
CA ALA A 16 21.76 10.06 -1.83
C ALA A 16 20.60 9.58 -0.95
N GLY A 17 19.45 10.26 -1.04
CA GLY A 17 18.19 9.62 -0.76
C GLY A 17 18.17 8.40 -1.68
N GLY A 18 18.29 7.21 -1.10
CA GLY A 18 18.25 5.98 -1.87
C GLY A 18 16.99 6.03 -2.71
N ALA A 19 17.15 6.17 -4.02
CA ALA A 19 16.07 5.90 -4.95
C ALA A 19 15.82 4.39 -4.85
N GLY A 20 15.00 4.00 -3.88
CA GLY A 20 14.36 2.69 -3.90
C GLY A 20 13.71 2.54 -5.27
N ALA A 21 13.77 1.32 -5.82
CA ALA A 21 13.14 1.03 -7.11
C ALA A 21 11.71 1.59 -7.09
N GLN A 22 11.40 2.51 -8.01
CA GLN A 22 10.06 3.06 -8.11
C GLN A 22 9.11 1.92 -8.46
N HIS A 23 8.06 1.75 -7.65
CA HIS A 23 7.01 0.78 -7.96
C HIS A 23 6.35 1.16 -9.29
N GLN A 24 5.93 0.14 -10.01
CA GLN A 24 5.25 0.31 -11.30
C GLN A 24 3.79 -0.08 -11.15
N ALA A 25 2.89 0.69 -11.75
CA ALA A 25 1.49 0.30 -11.82
C ALA A 25 1.34 -1.04 -12.54
N MET A 26 0.61 -1.94 -11.91
CA MET A 26 0.09 -3.15 -12.55
C MET A 26 -0.89 -2.75 -13.65
N SER A 27 -0.72 -3.31 -14.85
CA SER A 27 -1.68 -3.07 -15.94
C SER A 27 -3.04 -3.69 -15.61
N VAL A 28 -4.13 -3.16 -16.17
CA VAL A 28 -5.46 -3.76 -15.99
C VAL A 28 -5.50 -5.20 -16.49
N ALA A 29 -4.83 -5.50 -17.61
CA ALA A 29 -4.78 -6.85 -18.17
C ALA A 29 -4.10 -7.84 -17.21
N GLU A 30 -2.98 -7.44 -16.61
CA GLU A 30 -2.27 -8.22 -15.59
C GLU A 30 -3.12 -8.39 -14.32
N ALA A 31 -3.72 -7.31 -13.82
CA ALA A 31 -4.56 -7.34 -12.62
C ALA A 31 -5.79 -8.27 -12.76
N LEU A 32 -6.31 -8.41 -13.99
CA LEU A 32 -7.44 -9.29 -14.30
C LEU A 32 -7.02 -10.73 -14.61
N THR A 33 -5.72 -11.03 -14.70
CA THR A 33 -5.26 -12.39 -14.95
C THR A 33 -5.56 -13.28 -13.73
N PRO A 34 -6.16 -14.47 -13.94
CA PRO A 34 -6.38 -15.43 -12.85
C PRO A 34 -5.06 -15.80 -12.16
N TYR A 35 -5.10 -15.98 -10.85
CA TYR A 35 -3.94 -16.45 -10.09
C TYR A 35 -3.62 -17.90 -10.45
N ASP A 36 -2.35 -18.19 -10.74
CA ASP A 36 -1.84 -19.50 -11.16
C ASP A 36 -0.70 -20.03 -10.27
N GLY A 37 -0.41 -19.32 -9.16
CA GLY A 37 0.65 -19.66 -8.23
C GLY A 37 0.25 -20.66 -7.13
N PRO A 38 1.09 -20.83 -6.10
CA PRO A 38 0.86 -21.76 -5.00
C PRO A 38 -0.41 -21.45 -4.19
N VAL A 39 -1.12 -22.50 -3.78
CA VAL A 39 -2.32 -22.41 -2.95
C VAL A 39 -2.11 -23.20 -1.66
N VAL A 40 -2.26 -22.53 -0.52
CA VAL A 40 -2.30 -23.12 0.82
C VAL A 40 -3.76 -23.30 1.21
N THR A 41 -4.10 -24.41 1.88
CA THR A 41 -5.49 -24.80 2.19
C THR A 41 -5.73 -25.02 3.69
N ASP A 42 -5.04 -24.25 4.54
CA ASP A 42 -5.13 -24.39 6.01
C ASP A 42 -6.52 -24.05 6.56
N VAL A 43 -7.20 -23.05 5.98
CA VAL A 43 -8.58 -22.70 6.31
C VAL A 43 -9.52 -23.40 5.34
N ASP A 44 -10.56 -24.06 5.86
CA ASP A 44 -11.71 -24.48 5.05
C ASP A 44 -12.45 -23.27 4.49
N THR A 45 -12.22 -22.95 3.21
CA THR A 45 -12.83 -21.83 2.50
C THR A 45 -14.16 -22.18 1.82
N SER A 46 -14.68 -23.40 2.00
CA SER A 46 -15.96 -23.83 1.42
C SER A 46 -17.19 -23.25 2.15
N ARG A 47 -16.98 -22.65 3.33
CA ARG A 47 -18.03 -22.10 4.20
C ARG A 47 -17.51 -20.93 5.02
N VAL A 48 -18.41 -20.01 5.36
CA VAL A 48 -18.12 -18.86 6.24
C VAL A 48 -18.43 -19.17 7.72
N ASP A 49 -19.18 -20.22 8.00
CA ASP A 49 -19.58 -20.58 9.36
C ASP A 49 -18.36 -20.88 10.23
N GLY A 50 -18.34 -20.29 11.43
CA GLY A 50 -17.25 -20.43 12.39
C GLY A 50 -15.94 -19.71 12.00
N LYS A 51 -15.95 -18.81 11.01
CA LYS A 51 -14.76 -18.06 10.57
C LYS A 51 -14.66 -16.67 11.17
N VAL A 52 -13.44 -16.27 11.54
CA VAL A 52 -13.09 -14.89 11.86
C VAL A 52 -12.69 -14.17 10.58
N MET A 53 -13.58 -13.30 10.08
CA MET A 53 -13.38 -12.54 8.86
C MET A 53 -13.16 -11.07 9.16
N THR A 54 -12.22 -10.42 8.46
CA THR A 54 -12.03 -8.96 8.53
C THR A 54 -12.57 -8.25 7.29
N GLY A 55 -12.93 -6.98 7.42
CA GLY A 55 -13.01 -6.09 6.26
C GLY A 55 -11.60 -5.68 5.83
N TYR A 56 -11.35 -5.60 4.52
CA TYR A 56 -10.08 -5.14 3.98
C TYR A 56 -10.27 -3.97 3.01
N GLN A 57 -9.76 -2.81 3.40
CA GLN A 57 -9.76 -1.56 2.62
C GLN A 57 -8.34 -1.25 2.16
N GLY A 58 -8.00 -1.64 0.93
CA GLY A 58 -6.69 -1.34 0.35
C GLY A 58 -6.66 0.01 -0.37
N TRP A 59 -7.01 1.09 0.35
CA TRP A 59 -7.21 2.41 -0.25
C TRP A 59 -6.09 3.43 0.01
N PHE A 60 -5.12 3.08 0.85
CA PHE A 60 -3.99 3.96 1.18
C PHE A 60 -2.96 3.97 0.05
N MET A 61 -2.62 5.15 -0.47
CA MET A 61 -1.66 5.30 -1.58
C MET A 61 -0.55 6.28 -1.22
N ALA A 62 0.61 6.17 -1.86
CA ALA A 62 1.77 7.00 -1.59
C ALA A 62 2.50 7.43 -2.87
N PRO A 63 3.16 8.59 -2.90
CA PRO A 63 3.98 9.00 -4.04
C PRO A 63 5.06 7.97 -4.37
N GLY A 64 5.13 7.56 -5.64
CA GLY A 64 6.12 6.57 -6.11
C GLY A 64 5.70 5.10 -5.92
N ASP A 65 4.45 4.84 -5.56
CA ASP A 65 3.87 3.48 -5.50
C ASP A 65 3.42 2.93 -6.87
N GLY A 66 3.65 3.70 -7.94
CA GLY A 66 3.26 3.36 -9.31
C GLY A 66 1.94 3.94 -9.76
N TYR A 67 1.15 4.55 -8.85
CA TYR A 67 -0.14 5.16 -9.14
C TYR A 67 -0.15 6.66 -8.78
N GLU A 68 -0.80 7.45 -9.62
CA GLU A 68 -1.12 8.86 -9.34
C GLU A 68 -2.45 8.93 -8.57
N PRO A 69 -2.68 9.93 -7.69
CA PRO A 69 -1.92 11.18 -7.53
C PRO A 69 -0.91 11.21 -6.36
N GLY A 70 -0.51 10.06 -5.82
CA GLY A 70 0.34 9.97 -4.62
C GLY A 70 -0.46 9.77 -3.34
N TRP A 71 -0.40 10.69 -2.37
CA TRP A 71 -1.04 10.49 -1.06
C TRP A 71 -2.57 10.43 -1.16
N VAL A 72 -3.15 9.27 -0.81
CA VAL A 72 -4.60 9.05 -0.74
C VAL A 72 -4.93 8.38 0.60
N HIS A 73 -6.04 8.79 1.25
CA HIS A 73 -6.51 8.38 2.58
C HIS A 73 -5.58 8.65 3.77
N TRP A 74 -4.32 9.01 3.54
CA TRP A 74 -3.42 9.45 4.60
C TRP A 74 -3.64 10.91 5.04
N GLY A 75 -4.25 11.72 4.18
CA GLY A 75 -4.42 13.17 4.37
C GLY A 75 -3.33 13.99 3.70
N GLY A 76 -3.14 15.23 4.14
CA GLY A 76 -2.07 16.12 3.68
C GLY A 76 -0.71 15.83 4.32
N VAL A 77 -0.33 14.54 4.45
CA VAL A 77 0.87 14.10 5.19
C VAL A 77 2.18 14.53 4.53
N GLY A 78 2.17 14.82 3.22
CA GLY A 78 3.30 15.40 2.50
C GLY A 78 3.31 16.94 2.45
N GLY A 79 2.29 17.60 3.02
CA GLY A 79 2.18 19.06 2.99
C GLY A 79 3.01 19.76 4.07
N ASP A 80 3.06 21.09 4.01
CA ASP A 80 3.69 21.96 5.01
C ASP A 80 2.71 23.07 5.45
N PRO A 81 2.13 23.01 6.66
CA PRO A 81 2.33 21.98 7.67
C PRO A 81 1.65 20.64 7.29
N PRO A 82 2.19 19.49 7.74
CA PRO A 82 1.62 18.18 7.47
C PRO A 82 0.33 17.94 8.25
N ARG A 83 -0.64 17.21 7.67
CA ARG A 83 -1.90 16.82 8.33
C ARG A 83 -2.26 15.37 8.04
N ALA A 84 -2.42 14.56 9.08
CA ALA A 84 -2.94 13.20 8.96
C ALA A 84 -4.46 13.17 9.11
N THR A 85 -5.13 12.26 8.41
CA THR A 85 -6.58 12.00 8.56
C THR A 85 -6.90 10.70 9.26
N VAL A 86 -5.88 9.95 9.68
CA VAL A 86 -6.01 8.69 10.42
C VAL A 86 -5.92 8.93 11.92
N ASP A 87 -6.69 8.17 12.69
CA ASP A 87 -6.64 8.22 14.16
C ASP A 87 -5.40 7.52 14.73
N MET A 88 -4.90 6.50 14.01
CA MET A 88 -3.75 5.69 14.41
C MET A 88 -2.68 5.70 13.33
N TRP A 89 -1.46 6.05 13.73
CA TRP A 89 -0.29 5.95 12.86
C TRP A 89 0.18 4.48 12.81
N PRO A 90 0.42 3.89 11.62
CA PRO A 90 0.83 2.50 11.53
C PRO A 90 2.20 2.27 12.14
N ASP A 91 2.37 1.14 12.82
CA ASP A 91 3.70 0.67 13.17
C ASP A 91 4.37 0.08 11.93
N MET A 92 5.45 0.73 11.50
CA MET A 92 6.16 0.33 10.30
C MET A 92 7.26 -0.69 10.58
N THR A 93 7.54 -1.14 11.81
CA THR A 93 8.76 -1.93 12.13
C THR A 93 8.94 -3.23 11.34
N GLU A 94 7.85 -3.89 10.92
CA GLU A 94 7.91 -5.16 10.17
C GLU A 94 7.98 -4.98 8.64
N TYR A 95 7.82 -3.75 8.15
CA TYR A 95 7.86 -3.44 6.71
C TYR A 95 9.30 -3.35 6.21
N GLY A 96 9.53 -3.87 5.01
CA GLY A 96 10.75 -3.75 4.26
C GLY A 96 10.99 -2.33 3.72
N PRO A 97 12.21 -2.05 3.23
CA PRO A 97 12.57 -0.74 2.69
C PRO A 97 11.75 -0.36 1.45
N ASP A 98 11.26 -1.32 0.68
CA ASP A 98 10.44 -1.10 -0.52
C ASP A 98 8.98 -0.74 -0.20
N GLU A 99 8.57 -0.77 1.07
CA GLU A 99 7.18 -0.54 1.47
C GLU A 99 6.99 0.75 2.25
N ARG A 100 8.10 1.47 2.47
CA ARG A 100 8.17 2.65 3.33
C ARG A 100 8.28 3.90 2.48
N PHE A 101 7.27 4.76 2.61
CA PHE A 101 7.19 6.03 1.93
C PHE A 101 7.30 7.16 2.96
N PRO A 102 8.29 8.07 2.83
CA PRO A 102 8.51 9.12 3.80
C PRO A 102 7.39 10.16 3.74
N ALA A 103 6.71 10.39 4.87
CA ALA A 103 5.80 11.49 5.07
C ALA A 103 6.54 12.73 5.63
N ASN A 104 5.91 13.90 5.61
CA ASN A 104 6.45 15.11 6.25
C ASN A 104 6.17 15.13 7.77
N PHE A 105 6.26 13.96 8.43
CA PHE A 105 6.19 13.82 9.89
C PHE A 105 7.54 13.34 10.43
N ARG A 106 7.79 13.58 11.72
CA ARG A 106 8.97 13.05 12.42
C ARG A 106 8.58 12.49 13.77
N TYR A 107 9.21 11.40 14.16
CA TYR A 107 9.14 10.88 15.52
C TYR A 107 9.92 11.78 16.49
N ALA A 108 9.68 11.61 17.78
CA ALA A 108 10.37 12.39 18.83
C ALA A 108 11.89 12.23 18.82
N ASP A 109 12.39 11.09 18.31
CA ASP A 109 13.81 10.81 18.14
C ASP A 109 14.41 11.38 16.83
N GLY A 110 13.62 12.10 16.05
CA GLY A 110 14.03 12.76 14.81
C GLY A 110 13.94 11.88 13.55
N ARG A 111 13.66 10.58 13.67
CA ARG A 111 13.44 9.70 12.51
C ARG A 111 12.25 10.19 11.68
N PRO A 112 12.29 10.07 10.34
CA PRO A 112 11.14 10.39 9.50
C PRO A 112 9.97 9.46 9.82
N GLY A 113 8.75 10.01 9.81
CA GLY A 113 7.53 9.21 9.79
C GLY A 113 7.39 8.58 8.41
N GLU A 114 7.15 7.28 8.37
CA GLU A 114 6.97 6.51 7.15
C GLU A 114 5.56 5.90 7.13
N LEU A 115 5.02 5.72 5.93
CA LEU A 115 3.71 5.11 5.69
C LEU A 115 3.83 4.09 4.56
N PHE A 116 2.88 3.17 4.46
CA PHE A 116 2.80 2.22 3.35
C PHE A 116 1.86 2.69 2.24
N SER A 117 1.93 2.00 1.10
CA SER A 117 0.89 2.01 0.08
C SER A 117 0.29 0.60 -0.12
N SER A 118 -1.03 0.56 -0.31
CA SER A 118 -1.83 -0.65 -0.52
C SER A 118 -1.71 -1.22 -1.94
N THR A 119 -1.02 -0.54 -2.86
CA THR A 119 -0.70 -1.05 -4.20
C THR A 119 0.67 -1.73 -4.27
N VAL A 120 1.45 -1.68 -3.19
CA VAL A 120 2.72 -2.40 -3.08
C VAL A 120 2.46 -3.86 -2.73
N ARG A 121 2.94 -4.78 -3.58
CA ARG A 121 2.72 -6.22 -3.41
C ARG A 121 3.17 -6.74 -2.05
N ALA A 122 4.39 -6.39 -1.64
CA ALA A 122 4.93 -6.86 -0.36
C ALA A 122 4.03 -6.43 0.81
N THR A 123 3.46 -5.21 0.77
CA THR A 123 2.59 -4.67 1.83
C THR A 123 1.37 -5.56 1.99
N VAL A 124 0.68 -5.84 0.87
CA VAL A 124 -0.54 -6.65 0.89
C VAL A 124 -0.23 -8.08 1.34
N LEU A 125 0.85 -8.68 0.84
CA LEU A 125 1.22 -10.03 1.26
C LEU A 125 1.50 -10.11 2.77
N ARG A 126 2.17 -9.14 3.36
CA ARG A 126 2.37 -9.08 4.82
C ARG A 126 1.07 -8.97 5.58
N HIS A 127 0.12 -8.15 5.12
CA HIS A 127 -1.18 -8.08 5.79
C HIS A 127 -1.87 -9.46 5.84
N PHE A 128 -1.74 -10.27 4.79
CA PHE A 128 -2.26 -11.64 4.77
C PHE A 128 -1.42 -12.61 5.62
N GLU A 129 -0.10 -12.39 5.74
CA GLU A 129 0.75 -13.13 6.69
C GLU A 129 0.33 -12.85 8.13
N TRP A 130 0.06 -11.58 8.50
CA TRP A 130 -0.51 -11.24 9.80
C TRP A 130 -1.87 -11.89 10.02
N MET A 131 -2.74 -11.91 9.01
CA MET A 131 -4.02 -12.61 9.15
C MET A 131 -3.81 -14.09 9.50
N ARG A 132 -2.87 -14.78 8.86
CA ARG A 132 -2.51 -16.15 9.22
C ARG A 132 -1.97 -16.23 10.64
N ASP A 133 -1.00 -15.39 10.99
CA ASP A 133 -0.26 -15.47 12.25
C ASP A 133 -1.13 -15.13 13.47
N TYR A 134 -2.14 -14.27 13.29
CA TYR A 134 -3.08 -13.85 14.34
C TYR A 134 -4.44 -14.56 14.28
N GLY A 135 -4.58 -15.62 13.48
CA GLY A 135 -5.78 -16.45 13.47
C GLY A 135 -7.02 -15.79 12.85
N ILE A 136 -6.83 -14.88 11.90
CA ILE A 136 -7.89 -14.34 11.03
C ILE A 136 -8.03 -15.30 9.84
N ASP A 137 -9.22 -15.85 9.66
CA ASP A 137 -9.48 -16.89 8.65
C ASP A 137 -9.57 -16.34 7.23
N GLY A 138 -9.90 -15.06 7.07
CA GLY A 138 -10.00 -14.44 5.78
C GLY A 138 -10.44 -12.99 5.78
N ALA A 139 -10.61 -12.46 4.57
CA ALA A 139 -10.95 -11.06 4.35
C ALA A 139 -12.10 -10.89 3.37
N TRP A 140 -12.95 -9.90 3.66
CA TRP A 140 -13.88 -9.27 2.73
C TRP A 140 -13.18 -8.06 2.10
N ILE A 141 -12.67 -8.22 0.89
CA ILE A 141 -12.00 -7.18 0.13
C ILE A 141 -13.06 -6.23 -0.38
N GLN A 142 -13.02 -4.99 0.11
CA GLN A 142 -14.03 -4.00 -0.21
C GLN A 142 -13.77 -3.40 -1.60
N ARG A 143 -14.83 -3.34 -2.39
CA ARG A 143 -14.84 -2.81 -3.75
C ARG A 143 -16.01 -1.84 -3.91
N PHE A 144 -15.68 -0.56 -3.87
CA PHE A 144 -16.61 0.56 -3.97
C PHE A 144 -17.13 0.73 -5.39
N THR A 145 -18.44 0.85 -5.58
CA THR A 145 -19.04 1.00 -6.91
C THR A 145 -18.59 2.28 -7.62
N SER A 146 -18.27 3.32 -6.85
CA SER A 146 -17.76 4.59 -7.36
C SER A 146 -16.34 4.50 -7.95
N CYS A 147 -15.52 3.52 -7.52
CA CYS A 147 -14.17 3.27 -8.05
C CYS A 147 -14.15 2.48 -9.36
N ILE A 148 -15.21 1.76 -9.71
CA ILE A 148 -15.13 0.66 -10.70
C ILE A 148 -15.92 0.91 -11.99
N SER A 149 -16.43 2.12 -12.19
CA SER A 149 -17.29 2.47 -13.31
C SER A 149 -16.54 2.76 -14.63
N ASN A 150 -15.25 3.11 -14.57
CA ASN A 150 -14.44 3.46 -15.73
C ASN A 150 -13.03 2.83 -15.67
N GLN A 151 -12.71 1.91 -16.59
CA GLN A 151 -11.42 1.21 -16.60
C GLN A 151 -10.20 2.11 -16.89
N ALA A 152 -10.42 3.26 -17.52
CA ALA A 152 -9.37 4.24 -17.79
C ALA A 152 -9.05 5.11 -16.56
N ASP A 153 -9.87 5.07 -15.52
CA ASP A 153 -9.67 5.83 -14.29
C ASP A 153 -8.58 5.17 -13.42
N TRP A 154 -7.70 5.97 -12.83
CA TRP A 154 -6.67 5.50 -11.91
C TRP A 154 -7.28 4.74 -10.72
N ASN A 155 -8.46 5.14 -10.24
CA ASN A 155 -9.17 4.47 -9.15
C ASN A 155 -9.57 3.05 -9.53
N TYR A 156 -10.01 2.82 -10.77
CA TYR A 156 -10.29 1.48 -11.25
C TYR A 156 -9.01 0.64 -11.27
N GLN A 157 -7.93 1.22 -11.81
CA GLN A 157 -6.66 0.54 -11.97
C GLN A 157 -6.06 0.12 -10.62
N ARG A 158 -5.94 1.05 -9.66
CA ARG A 158 -5.39 0.76 -8.33
C ARG A 158 -6.25 -0.22 -7.53
N THR A 159 -7.58 -0.09 -7.56
CA THR A 159 -8.46 -1.01 -6.83
C THR A 159 -8.47 -2.41 -7.43
N THR A 160 -8.34 -2.53 -8.75
CA THR A 160 -8.21 -3.82 -9.42
C THR A 160 -6.87 -4.47 -9.13
N ALA A 161 -5.78 -3.70 -9.08
CA ALA A 161 -4.47 -4.19 -8.66
C ALA A 161 -4.48 -4.67 -7.20
N VAL A 162 -5.01 -3.88 -6.27
CA VAL A 162 -5.18 -4.29 -4.86
C VAL A 162 -6.00 -5.59 -4.76
N LEU A 163 -7.09 -5.73 -5.52
CA LEU A 163 -7.89 -6.95 -5.54
C LEU A 163 -7.08 -8.18 -6.02
N ASN A 164 -6.22 -7.99 -7.03
CA ASN A 164 -5.29 -9.02 -7.52
C ASN A 164 -4.29 -9.43 -6.42
N LEU A 165 -3.64 -8.44 -5.80
CA LEU A 165 -2.67 -8.67 -4.72
C LEU A 165 -3.31 -9.36 -3.51
N CYS A 166 -4.53 -9.00 -3.14
CA CYS A 166 -5.27 -9.67 -2.08
C CYS A 166 -5.61 -11.12 -2.44
N ARG A 167 -5.93 -11.40 -3.71
CA ARG A 167 -6.16 -12.77 -4.18
C ARG A 167 -4.88 -13.60 -4.05
N GLU A 168 -3.74 -13.04 -4.42
CA GLU A 168 -2.45 -13.69 -4.23
C GLU A 168 -2.16 -13.93 -2.74
N GLY A 169 -2.29 -12.89 -1.90
CA GLY A 169 -2.07 -12.98 -0.46
C GLY A 169 -2.91 -14.08 0.18
N ALA A 170 -4.20 -14.14 -0.16
CA ALA A 170 -5.12 -15.16 0.32
C ALA A 170 -4.68 -16.59 -0.07
N ASN A 171 -4.33 -16.82 -1.33
CA ASN A 171 -3.88 -18.14 -1.79
C ASN A 171 -2.56 -18.57 -1.12
N ARG A 172 -1.60 -17.66 -0.97
CA ARG A 172 -0.28 -17.97 -0.40
C ARG A 172 -0.31 -18.22 1.11
N THR A 173 -1.35 -17.76 1.80
CA THR A 173 -1.49 -17.85 3.27
C THR A 173 -2.68 -18.69 3.73
N GLY A 174 -3.39 -19.30 2.77
CA GLY A 174 -4.56 -20.14 3.01
C GLY A 174 -5.68 -19.40 3.72
N ARG A 175 -5.93 -18.14 3.35
CA ARG A 175 -7.01 -17.32 3.87
C ARG A 175 -8.21 -17.32 2.93
N ALA A 176 -9.42 -17.23 3.47
CA ALA A 176 -10.61 -17.02 2.67
C ALA A 176 -10.59 -15.64 2.01
N PHE A 177 -10.97 -15.60 0.73
CA PHE A 177 -11.07 -14.39 -0.08
C PHE A 177 -12.53 -14.19 -0.50
N GLY A 178 -13.15 -13.10 -0.04
CA GLY A 178 -14.47 -12.70 -0.45
C GLY A 178 -14.48 -11.25 -0.94
N VAL A 179 -15.26 -10.95 -1.98
CA VAL A 179 -15.43 -9.57 -2.45
C VAL A 179 -16.69 -8.98 -1.86
N MET A 180 -16.56 -7.85 -1.17
CA MET A 180 -17.67 -7.06 -0.65
C MET A 180 -17.86 -5.85 -1.56
N TYR A 181 -19.01 -5.77 -2.22
CA TYR A 181 -19.39 -4.57 -2.97
C TYR A 181 -20.04 -3.57 -2.04
N ASP A 182 -19.38 -2.43 -1.86
CA ASP A 182 -19.97 -1.29 -1.17
C ASP A 182 -20.64 -0.40 -2.23
N THR A 183 -21.95 -0.22 -2.08
CA THR A 183 -22.77 0.48 -3.07
C THR A 183 -22.82 1.97 -2.77
N ASP A 184 -21.70 2.64 -3.00
CA ASP A 184 -21.59 4.08 -2.97
C ASP A 184 -21.61 4.64 -4.40
N PHE A 185 -22.48 5.61 -4.65
CA PHE A 185 -22.56 6.27 -5.97
C PHE A 185 -21.83 7.61 -6.01
N ASN A 186 -21.14 7.97 -4.92
CA ASN A 186 -20.42 9.23 -4.78
C ASN A 186 -18.92 9.00 -4.72
N GLN A 187 -18.20 9.39 -5.76
CA GLN A 187 -16.73 9.28 -5.85
C GLN A 187 -15.95 10.07 -4.78
N ARG A 188 -16.61 10.90 -3.98
CA ARG A 188 -15.99 11.59 -2.84
C ARG A 188 -16.05 10.81 -1.52
N ALA A 189 -16.73 9.66 -1.50
CA ALA A 189 -16.86 8.82 -0.30
C ALA A 189 -15.63 7.92 -0.06
N ILE A 190 -14.71 7.92 -1.01
CA ILE A 190 -13.47 7.13 -1.12
C ILE A 190 -12.32 8.11 -1.34
#